data_AF-A0A3M1G3Z9-F1
#
_entry.id   AF-A0A3M1G3Z9-F1
#
_cell.length_a   1.000
_cell.length_b   1.000
_cell.length_c   1.000
_cell.angle_alpha   90.00
_cell.angle_beta   90.00
_cell.angle_gamma   90.00
#
_symmetry.space_group_name_H-M   'P 1'
#
loop_
_entity.id
_entity.type
_entity.pdbx_description
1 polymer ?
#
loop_
_entity_poly.entity_id
_entity_poly.type
_entity_poly.pdbx_seq_one_letter_code
_entity_poly.pdbx_strand_id
1 'polypeptide(L)'
;MSDYIPSSPVFFRLIKRTVVVVLLVLLLGVLLVPAPLLPPADPAQPPNPAKAAWFLIWIQELLSYSTRTIYLVIAAALAFLALPWWGGRLPLERARWFPSGQRWATLFTLAGAVVLVALTLIAWFLRGPNWSLPW
;
A
#
# COMPACT_ATOMS: atom_id res chain seq x y z
N MET A 1 7.13 -30.08 25.85
CA MET A 1 6.20 -30.35 24.74
C MET A 1 6.47 -29.31 23.67
N SER A 2 6.61 -29.71 22.42
CA SER A 2 6.88 -28.81 21.29
C SER A 2 5.63 -27.96 21.01
N ASP A 3 5.70 -26.64 21.23
CA ASP A 3 4.60 -25.66 21.07
C ASP A 3 4.14 -25.46 19.61
N TYR A 4 4.56 -26.33 18.68
CA TYR A 4 4.32 -26.16 17.24
C TYR A 4 3.14 -27.03 16.76
N ILE A 5 2.19 -26.40 16.08
CA ILE A 5 1.05 -27.04 15.43
C ILE A 5 1.44 -27.39 13.97
N PRO A 6 1.15 -28.59 13.46
CA PRO A 6 1.48 -28.93 12.08
C PRO A 6 0.72 -28.05 11.08
N SER A 7 1.42 -27.54 10.07
CA SER A 7 0.85 -26.67 9.02
C SER A 7 -0.28 -27.37 8.25
N SER A 8 -0.14 -28.67 8.02
CA SER A 8 -1.22 -29.51 7.51
C SER A 8 -1.91 -30.24 8.67
N PRO A 9 -3.24 -30.24 8.77
CA PRO A 9 -4.19 -29.61 7.84
C PRO A 9 -4.62 -28.20 8.27
N VAL A 10 -4.19 -27.69 9.43
CA VAL A 10 -4.79 -26.49 10.06
C VAL A 10 -4.54 -25.24 9.23
N PHE A 11 -3.28 -24.87 9.00
CA PHE A 11 -2.91 -23.65 8.26
C PHE A 11 -3.38 -23.70 6.81
N PHE A 12 -3.20 -24.83 6.12
CA PHE A 12 -3.66 -24.96 4.74
C PHE A 12 -5.18 -24.92 4.58
N ARG A 13 -5.96 -25.44 5.54
CA ARG A 13 -7.41 -25.29 5.50
C ARG A 13 -7.84 -23.84 5.67
N LEU A 14 -7.17 -23.09 6.54
CA LEU A 14 -7.42 -21.65 6.70
C LEU A 14 -7.11 -20.90 5.41
N ILE A 15 -5.92 -21.11 4.82
CA ILE A 15 -5.55 -20.48 3.55
C ILE A 15 -6.58 -20.79 2.46
N LYS A 16 -6.94 -22.06 2.27
CA LYS A 16 -7.91 -22.46 1.24
C LYS A 16 -9.26 -21.76 1.42
N ARG A 17 -9.77 -21.71 2.66
CA ARG A 17 -11.01 -20.99 2.98
C ARG A 17 -10.89 -19.51 2.66
N THR A 18 -9.80 -18.86 3.07
CA THR A 18 -9.57 -17.44 2.80
C THR A 18 -9.49 -17.16 1.30
N VAL A 19 -8.76 -17.99 0.53
CA VAL A 19 -8.67 -17.85 -0.93
C VAL A 19 -10.04 -17.97 -1.58
N VAL A 20 -10.84 -18.97 -1.20
CA VAL A 20 -12.21 -19.12 -1.72
C VAL A 20 -13.05 -17.89 -1.41
N VAL A 21 -13.02 -17.39 -0.17
CA VAL A 21 -13.77 -16.18 0.22
C VAL A 21 -13.31 -14.96 -0.57
N VAL A 22 -12.00 -14.72 -0.69
CA VAL A 22 -11.46 -13.59 -1.46
C VAL A 22 -11.87 -13.68 -2.93
N LEU A 23 -11.77 -14.86 -3.55
CA LEU A 23 -12.19 -15.06 -4.94
C LEU A 23 -13.69 -14.82 -5.12
N LEU A 24 -14.52 -15.30 -4.20
CA LEU A 24 -15.97 -15.04 -4.24
C LEU A 24 -16.27 -13.54 -4.13
N VAL A 25 -15.61 -12.82 -3.21
CA VAL A 25 -15.76 -11.36 -3.09
C VAL A 25 -15.34 -10.64 -4.36
N LEU A 26 -14.23 -11.04 -4.98
CA LEU A 26 -13.77 -10.46 -6.24
C LEU A 26 -14.74 -10.73 -7.39
N LEU A 27 -15.23 -11.97 -7.53
CA LEU A 27 -16.20 -12.35 -8.57
C LEU A 27 -17.52 -11.59 -8.39
N LEU A 28 -18.04 -11.51 -7.17
CA LEU A 28 -19.21 -10.68 -6.87
C LEU A 28 -18.95 -9.21 -7.16
N GLY A 29 -17.77 -8.70 -6.83
CA GLY A 29 -17.35 -7.34 -7.14
C GLY A 29 -17.40 -7.03 -8.64
N VAL A 30 -16.89 -7.94 -9.48
CA VAL A 30 -16.94 -7.78 -10.95
C VAL A 30 -18.37 -7.83 -11.50
N LEU A 31 -19.24 -8.63 -10.92
CA LEU A 31 -20.64 -8.73 -11.35
C LEU A 31 -21.49 -7.53 -10.93
N LEU A 32 -21.18 -6.93 -9.77
CA LEU A 32 -21.99 -5.85 -9.18
C LEU A 32 -21.45 -4.45 -9.49
N VAL A 33 -20.15 -4.31 -9.74
CA VAL A 33 -19.49 -3.02 -9.96
C VAL A 33 -18.94 -3.00 -11.39
N PRO A 34 -19.53 -2.20 -12.30
CA PRO A 34 -19.02 -2.10 -13.66
C PRO A 34 -17.60 -1.53 -13.65
N ALA A 35 -16.73 -2.09 -14.49
CA ALA A 35 -15.37 -1.61 -14.61
C ALA A 35 -15.38 -0.13 -15.07
N PRO A 36 -14.64 0.78 -14.41
CA PRO A 36 -14.54 2.18 -14.82
C PRO A 36 -13.61 2.30 -16.03
N LEU A 37 -14.06 1.83 -17.19
CA LEU A 37 -13.31 1.89 -18.44
C LEU A 37 -13.38 3.30 -19.02
N LEU A 38 -12.21 3.84 -19.37
CA LEU A 38 -12.08 5.10 -20.12
C LEU A 38 -12.28 4.83 -21.62
N PRO A 39 -12.58 5.87 -22.42
CA PRO A 39 -12.52 5.77 -23.88
C PRO A 39 -11.16 5.25 -24.38
N PRO A 40 -11.10 4.68 -25.60
CA PRO A 40 -9.84 4.31 -26.22
C PRO A 40 -8.84 5.46 -26.18
N ALA A 41 -7.58 5.15 -25.91
CA ALA A 41 -6.53 6.16 -25.78
C ALA A 41 -6.35 6.93 -27.11
N ASP A 42 -6.45 8.25 -27.04
CA ASP A 42 -6.17 9.16 -28.14
C ASP A 42 -4.86 9.92 -27.86
N PRO A 43 -3.77 9.68 -28.63
CA PRO A 43 -2.52 10.41 -28.49
C PRO A 43 -2.65 11.93 -28.73
N ALA A 44 -3.65 12.37 -29.50
CA ALA A 44 -3.87 13.78 -29.78
C ALA A 44 -4.57 14.52 -28.63
N GLN A 45 -5.24 13.80 -27.73
CA GLN A 45 -6.02 14.36 -26.62
C GLN A 45 -5.79 13.57 -25.32
N PRO A 46 -4.60 13.68 -24.69
CA PRO A 46 -4.33 13.00 -23.44
C PRO A 46 -5.23 13.55 -22.32
N PRO A 47 -5.82 12.68 -21.47
CA PRO A 47 -6.69 13.13 -20.39
C PRO A 47 -5.90 13.96 -19.37
N ASN A 48 -6.43 15.14 -19.01
CA ASN A 48 -5.86 16.00 -17.99
C ASN A 48 -6.93 16.31 -16.91
N PRO A 49 -6.76 15.88 -15.65
CA PRO A 49 -5.61 15.14 -15.12
C PRO A 49 -5.66 13.64 -15.44
N ALA A 50 -4.54 13.09 -15.93
CA ALA A 50 -4.35 11.65 -15.97
C ALA A 50 -4.29 11.10 -14.53
N LYS A 51 -4.97 10.00 -14.25
CA LYS A 51 -4.89 9.31 -12.96
C LYS A 51 -4.15 7.99 -13.14
N ALA A 52 -3.09 7.80 -12.37
CA ALA A 52 -2.41 6.51 -12.26
C ALA A 52 -3.31 5.48 -11.56
N ALA A 53 -2.92 4.20 -11.61
CA ALA A 53 -3.56 3.17 -10.81
C ALA A 53 -3.59 3.55 -9.33
N TRP A 54 -4.64 3.17 -8.61
CA TRP A 54 -4.91 3.61 -7.23
C TRP A 54 -3.75 3.35 -6.26
N PHE A 55 -2.98 2.28 -6.46
CA PHE A 55 -1.82 1.93 -5.63
C PHE A 55 -0.53 2.69 -6.00
N LEU A 56 -0.50 3.41 -7.13
CA LEU A 56 0.60 4.27 -7.58
C LEU A 56 0.26 5.77 -7.49
N ILE A 57 -0.98 6.11 -7.16
CA ILE A 57 -1.46 7.49 -7.22
C ILE A 57 -0.72 8.43 -6.25
N TRP A 58 -0.26 7.91 -5.11
CA TRP A 58 0.54 8.68 -4.15
C TRP A 58 1.95 9.03 -4.68
N ILE A 59 2.53 8.19 -5.54
CA ILE A 59 3.79 8.52 -6.23
C ILE A 59 3.53 9.61 -7.26
N GLN A 60 2.43 9.46 -8.01
CA GLN A 60 2.04 10.47 -8.99
C GLN A 60 1.87 11.85 -8.35
N GLU A 61 1.27 11.91 -7.16
CA GLU A 61 1.11 13.15 -6.38
C GLU A 61 2.45 13.78 -6.00
N LEU A 62 3.43 12.98 -5.57
CA LEU A 62 4.77 13.52 -5.31
C LEU A 62 5.40 14.08 -6.58
N LEU A 63 5.24 13.38 -7.71
CA LEU A 63 5.83 13.77 -8.99
C LEU A 63 5.15 14.98 -9.63
N SER A 64 3.89 15.29 -9.30
CA SER A 64 3.21 16.48 -9.82
C SER A 64 3.81 17.79 -9.31
N TYR A 65 4.45 17.79 -8.13
CA TYR A 65 5.17 18.96 -7.62
C TYR A 65 6.54 19.14 -8.26
N SER A 66 7.29 18.05 -8.44
CA SER A 66 8.61 18.07 -9.08
C SER A 66 9.07 16.67 -9.42
N THR A 67 9.66 16.47 -10.60
CA THR A 67 10.30 15.20 -10.97
C THR A 67 11.39 14.77 -9.97
N ARG A 68 12.02 15.71 -9.25
CA ARG A 68 13.07 15.41 -8.26
C ARG A 68 12.53 14.70 -7.01
N THR A 69 11.23 14.76 -6.73
CA THR A 69 10.65 14.05 -5.56
C THR A 69 10.76 12.53 -5.67
N ILE A 70 11.04 11.98 -6.86
CA ILE A 70 11.33 10.56 -7.04
C ILE A 70 12.48 10.08 -6.14
N TYR A 71 13.48 10.93 -5.89
CA TYR A 71 14.60 10.57 -5.02
C TYR A 71 14.15 10.35 -3.57
N LEU A 72 13.09 11.02 -3.11
CA LEU A 72 12.50 10.78 -1.80
C LEU A 72 11.82 9.42 -1.73
N VAL A 73 11.10 9.04 -2.80
CA VAL A 73 10.46 7.71 -2.89
C VAL A 73 11.51 6.61 -2.87
N ILE A 74 12.59 6.78 -3.65
CA ILE A 74 13.71 5.83 -3.68
C ILE A 74 14.39 5.76 -2.31
N ALA A 75 14.68 6.90 -1.69
CA ALA A 75 15.28 6.94 -0.36
C ALA A 75 14.40 6.26 0.70
N ALA A 76 13.08 6.49 0.65
CA ALA A 76 12.13 5.81 1.53
C ALA A 76 12.15 4.29 1.30
N ALA A 77 12.11 3.84 0.05
CA ALA A 77 12.19 2.42 -0.28
C ALA A 77 13.48 1.77 0.24
N LEU A 78 14.63 2.45 0.10
CA LEU A 78 15.90 1.98 0.66
C LEU A 78 15.89 1.96 2.20
N ALA A 79 15.27 2.95 2.85
CA ALA A 79 15.09 2.95 4.30
C ALA A 79 14.20 1.79 4.78
N PHE A 80 13.11 1.50 4.07
CA PHE A 80 12.26 0.33 4.32
C PHE A 80 13.00 -0.98 4.10
N LEU A 81 13.81 -1.07 3.05
CA LEU A 81 14.68 -2.23 2.80
C LEU A 81 15.66 -2.40 3.97
N ALA A 82 16.19 -1.31 4.52
CA ALA A 82 17.14 -1.31 5.63
C ALA A 82 16.51 -1.59 7.02
N LEU A 83 15.19 -1.70 7.14
CA LEU A 83 14.49 -1.93 8.42
C LEU A 83 15.00 -3.14 9.23
N PRO A 84 15.34 -4.31 8.62
CA PRO A 84 15.84 -5.46 9.36
C PRO A 84 17.12 -5.17 10.18
N TRP A 85 17.87 -4.12 9.81
CA TRP A 85 19.11 -3.73 10.48
C TRP A 85 18.93 -2.62 11.54
N TRP A 86 17.74 -2.02 11.65
CA TRP A 86 17.47 -0.94 12.62
C TRP A 86 17.15 -1.42 14.04
N GLY A 87 16.71 -2.66 14.20
CA GLY A 87 16.50 -3.29 15.50
C GLY A 87 17.72 -4.13 15.86
N GLY A 88 18.32 -3.92 17.04
CA GLY A 88 19.29 -4.89 17.57
C GLY A 88 18.70 -6.31 17.54
N ARG A 89 19.55 -7.33 17.42
CA ARG A 89 19.15 -8.75 17.38
C ARG A 89 18.44 -9.13 18.68
N LEU A 90 17.15 -8.80 18.78
CA LEU A 90 16.31 -9.28 19.83
C LEU A 90 16.02 -10.74 19.49
N PRO A 91 16.24 -11.69 20.41
CA PRO A 91 15.74 -13.04 20.26
C PRO A 91 14.21 -12.99 20.35
N LEU A 92 13.57 -12.50 19.29
CA LEU A 92 12.13 -12.59 19.12
C LEU A 92 11.86 -14.03 18.72
N GLU A 93 11.77 -14.90 19.73
CA GLU A 93 11.36 -16.30 19.57
C GLU A 93 9.97 -16.41 18.92
N ARG A 94 9.18 -15.32 18.91
CA ARG A 94 7.85 -15.23 18.30
C ARG A 94 7.65 -13.87 17.64
N ALA A 95 7.00 -13.86 16.48
CA ALA A 95 6.49 -12.64 15.86
C ALA A 95 5.49 -11.95 16.80
N ARG A 96 5.76 -10.69 17.14
CA ARG A 96 4.89 -9.87 17.98
C ARG A 96 4.60 -8.56 17.27
N TRP A 97 3.34 -8.13 17.31
CA TRP A 97 2.96 -6.79 16.89
C TRP A 97 3.53 -5.77 17.88
N PHE A 98 4.07 -4.67 17.37
CA PHE A 98 4.58 -3.53 18.16
C PHE A 98 5.55 -3.95 19.30
N PRO A 99 6.65 -4.68 19.01
CA PRO A 99 7.57 -5.12 20.05
C PRO A 99 8.27 -3.92 20.70
N SER A 100 8.30 -3.90 22.02
CA SER A 100 8.89 -2.79 22.81
C SER A 100 10.37 -2.53 22.52
N GLY A 101 11.10 -3.53 22.04
CA GLY A 101 12.51 -3.40 21.65
C GLY A 101 12.74 -2.87 20.23
N GLN A 102 11.71 -2.70 19.39
CA GLN A 102 11.82 -2.12 18.04
C GLN A 102 10.88 -0.93 17.84
N ARG A 103 10.68 -0.13 18.90
CA ARG A 103 9.78 1.04 18.88
C ARG A 103 10.09 1.99 17.73
N TRP A 104 11.37 2.23 17.42
CA TRP A 104 11.76 3.12 16.32
C TRP A 104 11.38 2.57 14.94
N ALA A 105 11.70 1.32 14.64
CA ALA A 105 11.30 0.67 13.39
C ALA A 105 9.77 0.63 13.25
N THR A 106 9.08 0.40 14.36
CA THR A 106 7.61 0.39 14.44
C THR A 106 7.02 1.77 14.15
N LEU A 107 7.50 2.81 14.82
CA LEU A 107 7.05 4.19 14.62
C LEU A 107 7.35 4.67 13.19
N PHE A 108 8.52 4.35 12.66
CA PHE A 108 8.87 4.68 11.28
C PHE A 108 7.94 3.99 10.27
N THR A 109 7.68 2.70 10.45
CA THR A 109 6.76 1.94 9.58
C THR A 109 5.35 2.53 9.63
N LEU A 110 4.87 2.85 10.84
CA LEU A 110 3.55 3.44 11.02
C LEU A 110 3.48 4.85 10.41
N ALA A 111 4.48 5.68 10.62
CA ALA A 111 4.57 7.01 10.03
C ALA A 111 4.56 6.94 8.49
N GLY A 112 5.34 6.02 7.90
CA GLY A 112 5.33 5.78 6.47
C GLY A 112 3.97 5.33 5.95
N ALA A 113 3.27 4.43 6.66
CA ALA A 113 1.92 4.03 6.31
C ALA A 113 0.93 5.20 6.35
N VAL A 114 0.99 6.05 7.38
CA VAL A 114 0.16 7.26 7.50
C VAL A 114 0.45 8.23 6.35
N VAL A 115 1.72 8.47 6.01
CA VAL A 115 2.10 9.34 4.89
C VAL A 115 1.59 8.78 3.56
N LEU A 116 1.72 7.48 3.31
CA LEU A 116 1.22 6.84 2.08
C LEU A 116 -0.30 6.97 1.95
N VAL A 117 -1.04 6.73 3.04
CA VAL A 117 -2.50 6.89 3.07
C VAL A 117 -2.88 8.35 2.85
N ALA A 118 -2.22 9.29 3.53
CA ALA A 118 -2.46 10.72 3.36
C ALA A 118 -2.23 11.15 1.91
N LEU A 119 -1.07 10.84 1.32
CA LEU A 119 -0.76 11.16 -0.07
C LEU A 119 -1.76 10.52 -1.03
N THR A 120 -2.20 9.29 -0.78
CA THR A 120 -3.23 8.63 -1.59
C THR A 120 -4.55 9.39 -1.55
N LEU A 121 -5.00 9.80 -0.36
CA LEU A 121 -6.24 10.57 -0.18
C LEU A 121 -6.16 11.95 -0.83
N ILE A 122 -5.02 12.64 -0.65
CA ILE A 122 -4.75 13.93 -1.28
C ILE A 122 -4.82 13.79 -2.81
N ALA A 123 -4.11 12.82 -3.36
CA ALA A 123 -4.08 12.57 -4.80
C ALA A 123 -5.46 12.21 -5.37
N TRP A 124 -6.30 11.55 -4.57
CA TRP A 124 -7.62 11.11 -5.02
C TRP A 124 -8.67 12.23 -4.96
N PHE A 125 -8.64 13.06 -3.90
CA PHE A 125 -9.70 14.02 -3.59
C PHE A 125 -9.30 15.50 -3.71
N LEU A 126 -8.05 15.87 -3.42
CA LEU A 126 -7.61 17.26 -3.21
C LEU A 126 -6.75 17.82 -4.35
N ARG A 127 -7.12 17.52 -5.61
CA ARG A 127 -6.37 17.94 -6.82
C ARG A 127 -6.77 19.30 -7.40
N GLY A 128 -7.67 20.06 -6.76
CA GLY A 128 -8.02 21.42 -7.19
C GLY A 128 -6.93 22.44 -6.80
N PRO A 129 -6.96 23.67 -7.38
CA PRO A 129 -6.06 24.75 -6.98
C PRO A 129 -6.09 24.95 -5.45
N ASN A 130 -4.94 25.09 -4.80
CA ASN A 130 -4.82 25.22 -3.33
C ASN A 130 -5.47 24.08 -2.52
N TRP A 131 -5.35 22.82 -2.95
CA TRP A 131 -5.93 21.67 -2.25
C TRP A 131 -7.46 21.72 -2.18
N SER A 132 -8.09 22.47 -3.09
CA SER A 132 -9.54 22.49 -3.19
C SER A 132 -10.07 21.16 -3.71
N LEU A 133 -11.27 20.84 -3.27
CA LEU A 133 -12.06 19.78 -3.86
C LEU A 133 -12.46 20.25 -5.27
N PRO A 134 -12.10 19.55 -6.35
CA PRO A 134 -12.40 19.97 -7.72
C PRO A 134 -13.88 19.74 -8.13
N TRP A 135 -14.77 19.50 -7.16
CA TRP A 135 -16.18 19.18 -7.30
C TRP A 135 -17.02 20.12 -6.44
#